data_AF-A0A0C3C6C9-F1
#
_entry.id   AF-A0A0C3C6C9-F1
#
_cell.length_a   1.000
_cell.length_b   1.000
_cell.length_c   1.000
_cell.angle_alpha   90.00
_cell.angle_beta   90.00
_cell.angle_gamma   90.00
#
_symmetry.space_group_name_H-M   'P 1'
#
loop_
_entity.id
_entity.type
_entity.pdbx_description
1 polymer ?
#
loop_
_entity_poly.entity_id
_entity_poly.type
_entity_poly.pdbx_seq_one_letter_code
_entity_poly.pdbx_strand_id
1 'polypeptide(L)'
;MHTRLLPFSANETNSHISIPLGIFIGLVASFIQSLGLTIQRKSHVLNNQQPERRRKADYRRPLWLLGFAIFISSNIIGALVQIASLPVVILAPLGAVSLLWNAFFARFILGDVFSPWMILGTLFIAGGAVLIAIFGIVPEPTRSLEDLLELWTRPAFVAYFSLLGTAVVVCLLITHVTEYSLARKLAALSPESSVPPSPTAQTANPSSLITGVTEDITTTERTPLLNLDRKIAIASVASSRDYSGRLESPSITRTRLLIAISYASFSGIISGMCLLFAKSGVELLLLTVRGQNQFWRWESWMLLFALCVFALLQLWYLHKGLVLADPTLVCPSAFCFYNLSSIVNGLVYFDQFALISPLHLGLVAVGIIILLVGVWVVSIQAGGGGVDVDRWKEGGESLSDDEDT
;
A
#
# COMPACT_ATOMS: atom_id res chain seq x y z
N MET A 1 -15.68 -51.59 -45.77
CA MET A 1 -14.91 -50.45 -46.34
C MET A 1 -14.65 -49.47 -45.22
N HIS A 2 -13.38 -49.37 -44.82
CA HIS A 2 -12.88 -48.50 -43.76
C HIS A 2 -12.96 -47.03 -44.18
N THR A 3 -13.58 -46.20 -43.34
CA THR A 3 -13.24 -44.77 -43.28
C THR A 3 -12.86 -44.48 -41.84
N ARG A 4 -11.58 -44.68 -41.54
CA ARG A 4 -10.95 -44.17 -40.32
C ARG A 4 -11.05 -42.65 -40.36
N LEU A 5 -11.95 -42.07 -39.58
CA LEU A 5 -11.89 -40.66 -39.22
C LEU A 5 -10.61 -40.52 -38.38
N LEU A 6 -9.60 -39.90 -38.99
CA LEU A 6 -8.40 -39.45 -38.29
C LEU A 6 -8.84 -38.58 -37.11
N PRO A 7 -8.30 -38.75 -35.89
CA PRO A 7 -8.40 -37.70 -34.90
C PRO A 7 -7.62 -36.52 -35.48
N PHE A 8 -8.35 -35.46 -35.83
CA PHE A 8 -7.76 -34.15 -36.05
C PHE A 8 -7.00 -33.84 -34.77
N SER A 9 -5.67 -33.98 -34.82
CA SER A 9 -4.77 -33.43 -33.83
C SER A 9 -4.96 -31.93 -33.90
N ALA A 10 -5.95 -31.43 -33.15
CA ALA A 10 -5.99 -30.07 -32.73
C ALA A 10 -4.70 -29.89 -31.96
N ASN A 11 -3.70 -29.34 -32.65
CA ASN A 11 -2.58 -28.67 -32.06
C ASN A 11 -3.19 -27.49 -31.30
N GLU A 12 -3.81 -27.77 -30.16
CA GLU A 12 -4.10 -26.76 -29.16
C GLU A 12 -2.74 -26.25 -28.75
N THR A 13 -2.32 -25.15 -29.39
CA THR A 13 -1.42 -24.18 -28.81
C THR A 13 -2.13 -23.59 -27.60
N ASN A 14 -2.29 -24.43 -26.58
CA ASN A 14 -2.65 -24.09 -25.22
C ASN A 14 -1.63 -23.04 -24.80
N SER A 15 -2.00 -21.79 -24.99
CA SER A 15 -1.18 -20.61 -24.69
C SER A 15 -1.20 -20.40 -23.18
N HIS A 16 -0.86 -21.45 -22.44
CA HIS A 16 -0.50 -21.40 -21.04
C HIS A 16 0.94 -20.90 -21.03
N ILE A 17 1.11 -19.64 -20.62
CA ILE A 17 2.42 -19.07 -20.34
C ILE A 17 3.06 -20.01 -19.32
N SER A 18 4.20 -20.62 -19.69
CA SER A 18 4.88 -21.54 -18.80
C SER A 18 5.36 -20.80 -17.55
N ILE A 19 5.32 -21.46 -16.39
CA ILE A 19 5.73 -20.84 -15.11
C ILE A 19 7.13 -20.21 -15.20
N PRO A 20 8.15 -20.86 -15.79
CA PRO A 20 9.48 -20.23 -15.97
C PRO A 20 9.45 -18.96 -16.82
N LEU A 21 8.61 -18.92 -17.86
CA LEU A 21 8.44 -17.73 -18.70
C LEU A 21 7.76 -16.61 -17.92
N GLY A 22 6.74 -16.93 -17.11
CA GLY A 22 6.08 -15.99 -16.20
C GLY A 22 7.06 -15.36 -15.21
N ILE A 23 7.93 -16.18 -14.60
CA ILE A 23 9.00 -15.73 -13.69
C ILE A 23 9.94 -14.79 -14.44
N PHE A 24 10.43 -15.19 -15.62
CA PHE A 24 11.35 -14.38 -16.42
C PHE A 24 10.76 -13.01 -16.76
N ILE A 25 9.52 -12.97 -17.27
CA ILE A 25 8.81 -11.73 -17.59
C ILE A 25 8.62 -10.88 -16.33
N GLY A 26 8.28 -11.50 -15.20
CA GLY A 26 8.16 -10.81 -13.91
C GLY A 26 9.47 -10.17 -13.43
N LEU A 27 10.60 -10.86 -13.60
CA LEU A 27 11.92 -10.33 -13.26
C LEU A 27 12.30 -9.13 -14.15
N VAL A 28 12.05 -9.21 -15.46
CA VAL A 28 12.26 -8.10 -16.40
C VAL A 28 11.35 -6.93 -16.07
N ALA A 29 10.06 -7.17 -15.82
CA ALA A 29 9.12 -6.13 -15.43
C ALA A 29 9.53 -5.47 -14.10
N SER A 30 10.01 -6.24 -13.12
CA SER A 30 10.50 -5.71 -11.85
C SER A 30 11.73 -4.83 -12.03
N PHE A 31 12.64 -5.19 -12.95
CA PHE A 31 13.79 -4.37 -13.31
C PHE A 31 13.36 -3.03 -13.94
N ILE A 32 12.47 -3.07 -14.95
CA ILE A 32 11.98 -1.87 -15.65
C ILE A 32 11.19 -0.97 -14.69
N GLN A 33 10.32 -1.55 -13.86
CA GLN A 33 9.58 -0.84 -12.82
C GLN A 33 10.51 -0.08 -11.87
N SER A 34 11.57 -0.74 -11.41
CA SER A 34 12.52 -0.16 -10.46
C SER A 34 13.38 0.95 -11.08
N LEU A 35 13.72 0.80 -12.36
CA LEU A 35 14.35 1.86 -13.14
C LEU A 35 13.44 3.10 -13.22
N GLY A 36 12.15 2.91 -13.54
CA GLY A 36 11.16 3.99 -13.59
C GLY A 36 11.05 4.75 -12.27
N LEU A 37 10.95 4.03 -11.14
CA LEU A 37 10.93 4.61 -9.80
C LEU A 37 12.20 5.41 -9.48
N THR A 38 13.37 4.89 -9.87
CA THR A 38 14.65 5.56 -9.60
C THR A 38 14.82 6.82 -10.44
N ILE A 39 14.36 6.81 -11.70
CA ILE A 39 14.32 8.01 -12.56
C ILE A 39 13.42 9.08 -11.95
N GLN A 40 12.25 8.70 -11.43
CA GLN A 40 11.37 9.64 -10.72
C GLN A 40 12.07 10.21 -9.48
N ARG A 41 12.73 9.35 -8.69
CA ARG A 41 13.52 9.78 -7.52
C ARG A 41 14.60 10.77 -7.91
N LYS A 42 15.35 10.51 -8.99
CA LYS A 42 16.35 11.45 -9.52
C LYS A 42 15.71 12.79 -9.89
N SER A 43 14.54 12.80 -10.54
CA SER A 43 13.83 14.04 -10.85
C SER A 43 13.45 14.83 -9.59
N HIS A 44 13.07 14.16 -8.50
CA HIS A 44 12.79 14.83 -7.22
C HIS A 44 14.06 15.41 -6.60
N VAL A 45 15.15 14.63 -6.55
CA VAL A 45 16.44 15.10 -6.00
C VAL A 45 16.93 16.34 -6.75
N LEU A 46 16.90 16.32 -8.09
CA LEU A 46 17.30 17.47 -8.92
C LEU A 46 16.38 18.69 -8.72
N ASN A 47 15.08 18.47 -8.50
CA ASN A 47 14.14 19.57 -8.23
C ASN A 47 14.34 20.15 -6.83
N ASN A 48 14.61 19.32 -5.83
CA ASN A 48 14.81 19.74 -4.44
C ASN A 48 16.10 20.54 -4.25
N GLN A 49 17.13 20.29 -5.08
CA GLN A 49 18.36 21.09 -5.13
C GLN A 49 18.16 22.52 -5.66
N GLN A 50 17.03 22.81 -6.31
CA GLN A 50 16.74 24.15 -6.81
C GLN A 50 16.11 25.04 -5.73
N PRO A 51 16.31 26.38 -5.79
CA PRO A 51 15.61 27.32 -4.93
C PRO A 51 14.09 27.16 -5.06
N GLU A 52 13.34 27.38 -3.97
CA GLU A 52 11.89 27.13 -3.92
C GLU A 52 11.11 27.76 -5.07
N ARG A 53 11.46 29.00 -5.46
CA ARG A 53 10.85 29.72 -6.59
C ARG A 53 11.03 29.04 -7.96
N ARG A 54 12.04 28.18 -8.11
CA ARG A 54 12.34 27.46 -9.36
C ARG A 54 11.86 26.02 -9.34
N ARG A 55 11.42 25.50 -8.18
CA ARG A 55 10.87 24.14 -8.06
C ARG A 55 9.63 24.03 -8.94
N LYS A 56 9.63 23.02 -9.80
CA LYS A 56 8.50 22.74 -10.70
C LYS A 56 7.64 21.62 -10.12
N ALA A 57 6.33 21.74 -10.33
CA ALA A 57 5.38 20.67 -10.06
C ALA A 57 5.73 19.41 -10.86
N ASP A 58 5.36 18.25 -10.32
CA ASP A 58 5.77 16.94 -10.82
C ASP A 58 5.43 16.71 -12.30
N TYR A 59 4.22 17.07 -12.71
CA TYR A 59 3.73 16.93 -14.09
C TYR A 59 4.44 17.84 -15.11
N ARG A 60 5.16 18.89 -14.66
CA ARG A 60 5.91 19.80 -15.53
C ARG A 60 7.36 19.34 -15.76
N ARG A 61 7.79 18.23 -15.15
CA ARG A 61 9.16 17.73 -15.24
C ARG A 61 9.21 16.53 -16.20
N PRO A 62 9.85 16.66 -17.38
CA PRO A 62 9.84 15.57 -18.39
C PRO A 62 10.55 14.31 -17.88
N LEU A 63 11.59 14.46 -17.05
CA LEU A 63 12.29 13.33 -16.43
C LEU A 63 11.36 12.54 -15.47
N TRP A 64 10.50 13.23 -14.73
CA TRP A 64 9.51 12.60 -13.85
C TRP A 64 8.44 11.85 -14.65
N LEU A 65 7.91 12.48 -15.70
CA LEU A 65 6.93 11.85 -16.60
C LEU A 65 7.50 10.62 -17.31
N LEU A 66 8.76 10.67 -17.75
CA LEU A 66 9.45 9.52 -18.33
C LEU A 66 9.51 8.36 -17.33
N GLY A 67 9.96 8.63 -16.11
CA GLY A 67 10.00 7.60 -15.06
C GLY A 67 8.61 7.06 -14.70
N PHE A 68 7.58 7.91 -14.68
CA PHE A 68 6.19 7.51 -14.47
C PHE A 68 5.67 6.60 -15.60
N ALA A 69 5.93 6.96 -16.86
CA ALA A 69 5.53 6.17 -18.02
C ALA A 69 6.20 4.79 -18.04
N ILE A 70 7.50 4.73 -17.74
CA ILE A 70 8.24 3.47 -17.61
C ILE A 70 7.66 2.61 -16.48
N PHE A 71 7.42 3.23 -15.31
CA PHE A 71 6.84 2.54 -14.16
C PHE A 71 5.45 1.97 -14.47
N ILE A 72 4.54 2.79 -15.01
CA ILE A 72 3.14 2.38 -15.19
C ILE A 72 2.98 1.33 -16.30
N SER A 73 3.69 1.49 -17.42
CA SER A 73 3.66 0.51 -18.51
C SER A 73 4.20 -0.85 -18.05
N SER A 74 5.29 -0.86 -17.29
CA SER A 74 5.85 -2.09 -16.72
C SER A 74 4.93 -2.74 -15.70
N ASN A 75 4.30 -1.95 -14.81
CA ASN A 75 3.39 -2.51 -13.81
C ASN A 75 2.14 -3.12 -14.46
N ILE A 76 1.52 -2.44 -15.44
CA ILE A 76 0.30 -2.95 -16.08
C ILE A 76 0.60 -4.27 -16.80
N ILE A 77 1.61 -4.28 -17.68
CA ILE A 77 1.93 -5.47 -18.49
C ILE A 77 2.51 -6.57 -17.59
N GLY A 78 3.47 -6.22 -16.74
CA GLY A 78 4.16 -7.15 -15.86
C GLY A 78 3.25 -7.79 -14.83
N ALA A 79 2.38 -7.02 -14.16
CA ALA A 79 1.47 -7.56 -13.17
C ALA A 79 0.42 -8.47 -13.80
N LEU A 80 -0.14 -8.09 -14.96
CA LEU A 80 -1.11 -8.94 -15.67
C LEU A 80 -0.50 -10.29 -16.05
N VAL A 81 0.69 -10.29 -16.65
CA VAL A 81 1.37 -11.55 -17.04
C VAL A 81 1.71 -12.39 -15.82
N GLN A 82 2.27 -11.79 -14.78
CA GLN A 82 2.64 -12.50 -13.56
C GLN A 82 1.41 -13.13 -12.91
N ILE A 83 0.35 -12.34 -12.66
CA ILE A 83 -0.88 -12.84 -12.02
C ILE A 83 -1.55 -13.90 -12.90
N ALA A 84 -1.56 -13.76 -14.22
CA ALA A 84 -2.16 -14.75 -15.12
C ALA A 84 -1.40 -16.08 -15.15
N SER A 85 -0.07 -16.07 -15.01
CA SER A 85 0.79 -17.23 -15.29
C SER A 85 1.39 -17.90 -14.06
N LEU A 86 1.42 -17.21 -12.92
CA LEU A 86 2.14 -17.67 -11.74
C LEU A 86 1.20 -18.01 -10.59
N PRO A 87 1.47 -19.11 -9.86
CA PRO A 87 0.86 -19.41 -8.58
C PRO A 87 1.03 -18.26 -7.58
N VAL A 88 0.04 -18.06 -6.71
CA VAL A 88 0.05 -16.96 -5.71
C VAL A 88 1.25 -17.06 -4.77
N VAL A 89 1.71 -18.28 -4.48
CA VAL A 89 2.89 -18.54 -3.64
C VAL A 89 4.17 -17.97 -4.24
N ILE A 90 4.28 -17.89 -5.58
CA ILE A 90 5.46 -17.35 -6.29
C ILE A 90 5.35 -15.83 -6.50
N LEU A 91 4.13 -15.29 -6.62
CA LEU A 91 3.90 -13.86 -6.82
C LEU A 91 4.44 -12.99 -5.68
N ALA A 92 4.29 -13.46 -4.45
CA ALA A 92 4.72 -12.75 -3.26
C ALA A 92 6.24 -12.46 -3.23
N PRO A 93 7.12 -13.49 -3.31
CA PRO A 93 8.57 -13.27 -3.32
C PRO A 93 9.07 -12.55 -4.58
N LEU A 94 8.40 -12.68 -5.73
CA LEU A 94 8.77 -11.91 -6.93
C LEU A 94 8.64 -10.40 -6.71
N GLY A 95 7.64 -9.95 -5.94
CA GLY A 95 7.55 -8.56 -5.51
C GLY A 95 8.78 -8.08 -4.75
N ALA A 96 9.43 -8.96 -3.97
CA ALA A 96 10.64 -8.62 -3.21
C ALA A 96 11.85 -8.36 -4.11
N VAL A 97 11.89 -8.97 -5.29
CA VAL A 97 12.98 -8.77 -6.27
C VAL A 97 13.01 -7.31 -6.75
N SER A 98 11.86 -6.63 -6.83
CA SER A 98 11.82 -5.20 -7.15
C SER A 98 12.58 -4.34 -6.11
N LEU A 99 12.61 -4.75 -4.84
CA LEU A 99 13.38 -4.03 -3.81
C LEU A 99 14.88 -4.13 -4.06
N LEU A 100 15.35 -5.27 -4.59
CA LEU A 100 16.75 -5.47 -4.96
C LEU A 100 17.16 -4.54 -6.11
N TRP A 101 16.33 -4.47 -7.14
CA TRP A 101 16.56 -3.58 -8.27
C TRP A 101 16.48 -2.10 -7.87
N ASN A 102 15.54 -1.74 -6.99
CA ASN A 102 15.46 -0.39 -6.44
C ASN A 102 16.74 0.00 -5.69
N ALA A 103 17.28 -0.87 -4.85
CA ALA A 103 18.53 -0.62 -4.14
C ALA A 103 19.73 -0.50 -5.10
N PHE A 104 19.79 -1.38 -6.10
CA PHE A 104 20.84 -1.35 -7.12
C PHE A 104 20.83 -0.04 -7.94
N PHE A 105 19.67 0.37 -8.44
CA PHE A 105 19.57 1.58 -9.23
C PHE A 105 19.74 2.85 -8.40
N ALA A 106 19.29 2.86 -7.14
CA ALA A 106 19.56 3.98 -6.23
C ALA A 106 21.08 4.25 -6.14
N ARG A 107 21.90 3.20 -5.95
CA ARG A 107 23.37 3.33 -6.01
C ARG A 107 23.85 3.92 -7.33
N PHE A 108 23.48 3.30 -8.44
CA PHE A 108 24.09 3.60 -9.74
C PHE A 108 23.68 4.97 -10.27
N ILE A 109 22.43 5.37 -10.06
CA ILE A 109 21.85 6.58 -10.64
C ILE A 109 21.95 7.78 -9.69
N LEU A 110 21.88 7.57 -8.36
CA LEU A 110 21.95 8.64 -7.36
C LEU A 110 23.33 8.75 -6.68
N GLY A 111 24.13 7.67 -6.65
CA GLY A 111 25.47 7.69 -6.06
C GLY A 111 25.57 7.31 -4.57
N ASP A 112 24.54 6.70 -3.97
CA ASP A 112 24.51 6.31 -2.53
C ASP A 112 25.52 5.21 -2.19
N VAL A 113 26.34 5.26 -1.13
CA VAL A 113 27.40 4.24 -0.88
C VAL A 113 26.88 2.80 -0.62
N PHE A 114 27.59 1.77 -1.11
CA PHE A 114 27.29 0.36 -0.81
C PHE A 114 27.68 0.03 0.63
N SER A 115 26.68 -0.07 1.51
CA SER A 115 26.87 -0.69 2.83
C SER A 115 26.94 -2.22 2.68
N PRO A 116 27.89 -2.92 3.34
CA PRO A 116 27.94 -4.38 3.37
C PRO A 116 26.62 -5.02 3.83
N TRP A 117 25.87 -4.32 4.68
CA TRP A 117 24.55 -4.75 5.15
C TRP A 117 23.51 -4.80 4.03
N MET A 118 23.60 -3.92 3.02
CA MET A 118 22.71 -3.99 1.84
C MET A 118 22.98 -5.23 1.01
N ILE A 119 24.25 -5.63 0.88
CA ILE A 119 24.63 -6.85 0.17
C ILE A 119 24.08 -8.07 0.92
N LEU A 120 24.29 -8.12 2.24
CA LEU A 120 23.76 -9.20 3.07
C LEU A 120 22.23 -9.29 3.01
N GLY A 121 21.54 -8.16 3.14
CA GLY A 121 20.07 -8.10 3.01
C GLY A 121 19.59 -8.54 1.63
N THR A 122 20.30 -8.14 0.57
CA THR A 122 20.01 -8.55 -0.81
C THR A 122 20.16 -10.06 -1.00
N LEU A 123 21.22 -10.65 -0.43
CA LEU A 123 21.44 -12.10 -0.48
C LEU A 123 20.35 -12.87 0.26
N PHE A 124 19.89 -12.37 1.41
CA PHE A 124 18.76 -12.98 2.13
C PHE A 124 17.45 -12.87 1.34
N ILE A 125 17.12 -11.72 0.77
CA ILE A 125 15.91 -11.57 -0.06
C ILE A 125 15.97 -12.52 -1.27
N ALA A 126 17.09 -12.55 -1.99
CA ALA A 126 17.26 -13.42 -3.15
C ALA A 126 17.21 -14.91 -2.77
N GLY A 127 17.92 -15.32 -1.72
CA GLY A 127 17.93 -16.70 -1.24
C GLY A 127 16.55 -17.17 -0.77
N GLY A 128 15.85 -16.34 0.02
CA GLY A 128 14.48 -16.63 0.47
C GLY A 128 13.50 -16.72 -0.70
N ALA A 129 13.57 -15.81 -1.67
CA ALA A 129 12.72 -15.83 -2.86
C ALA A 129 12.95 -17.08 -3.72
N VAL A 130 14.20 -17.48 -3.92
CA VAL A 130 14.56 -18.71 -4.64
C VAL A 130 14.04 -19.95 -3.91
N LEU A 131 14.17 -19.99 -2.57
CA LEU A 131 13.69 -21.12 -1.78
C LEU A 131 12.17 -21.28 -1.89
N ILE A 132 11.43 -20.18 -1.79
CA ILE A 132 9.97 -20.18 -1.98
C ILE A 132 9.61 -20.58 -3.42
N ALA A 133 10.33 -20.09 -4.43
CA ALA A 133 10.06 -20.41 -5.83
C ALA A 133 10.29 -21.89 -6.17
N ILE A 134 11.34 -22.51 -5.62
CA ILE A 134 11.68 -23.92 -5.87
C ILE A 134 10.70 -24.86 -5.16
N PHE A 135 10.41 -24.61 -3.88
CA PHE A 135 9.65 -25.54 -3.05
C PHE A 135 8.15 -25.19 -2.93
N GLY A 136 7.76 -23.98 -3.31
CA GLY A 136 6.37 -23.50 -3.28
C GLY A 136 5.66 -23.54 -4.63
N ILE A 137 6.31 -24.04 -5.69
CA ILE A 137 5.69 -24.18 -7.00
C ILE A 137 4.66 -25.31 -6.97
N VAL A 138 3.39 -24.95 -7.04
CA VAL A 138 2.29 -25.88 -7.28
C VAL A 138 1.55 -25.41 -8.53
N PRO A 139 1.58 -26.18 -9.63
CA PRO A 139 0.87 -25.82 -10.84
C PRO A 139 -0.62 -25.64 -10.59
N GLU A 140 -1.14 -24.46 -10.94
CA GLU A 140 -2.56 -24.12 -10.87
C GLU A 140 -3.14 -24.15 -12.29
N PRO A 141 -4.17 -24.96 -12.57
CA PRO A 141 -4.89 -24.87 -13.85
C PRO A 141 -5.70 -23.57 -13.91
N THR A 142 -5.90 -23.03 -15.12
CA THR A 142 -6.83 -21.90 -15.30
C THR A 142 -8.25 -22.34 -14.98
N ARG A 143 -8.91 -21.64 -14.07
CA ARG A 143 -10.21 -22.06 -13.51
C ARG A 143 -11.35 -21.20 -14.03
N SER A 144 -12.52 -21.83 -14.22
CA SER A 144 -13.76 -21.13 -14.56
C SER A 144 -14.36 -20.42 -13.35
N LEU A 145 -15.38 -19.58 -13.56
CA LEU A 145 -16.06 -18.91 -12.44
C LEU A 145 -16.73 -19.93 -11.51
N GLU A 146 -17.28 -21.00 -12.07
CA GLU A 146 -17.89 -22.10 -11.34
C GLU A 146 -16.88 -22.80 -10.41
N ASP A 147 -15.69 -23.12 -10.94
CA ASP A 147 -14.62 -23.74 -10.15
C ASP A 147 -14.14 -22.80 -9.03
N LEU A 148 -14.07 -21.49 -9.30
CA LEU A 148 -13.71 -20.50 -8.29
C LEU A 148 -14.77 -20.43 -7.18
N LEU A 149 -16.06 -20.41 -7.52
CA LEU A 149 -17.14 -20.41 -6.54
C LEU A 149 -17.18 -21.69 -5.71
N GLU A 150 -16.83 -22.84 -6.30
CA GLU A 150 -16.71 -24.09 -5.56
C GLU A 150 -15.64 -23.99 -4.48
N LEU A 151 -14.46 -23.43 -4.80
CA LEU A 151 -13.38 -23.20 -3.82
C LEU A 151 -13.82 -22.29 -2.68
N TRP A 152 -14.56 -21.24 -3.00
CA TRP A 152 -15.11 -20.30 -2.01
C TRP A 152 -16.13 -20.94 -1.07
N THR A 153 -16.79 -22.01 -1.50
CA THR A 153 -17.83 -22.68 -0.71
C THR A 153 -17.24 -23.78 0.19
N ARG A 154 -15.94 -24.10 0.03
CA ARG A 154 -15.29 -25.15 0.83
C ARG A 154 -15.30 -24.80 2.31
N PRO A 155 -15.64 -25.75 3.21
CA PRO A 155 -15.76 -25.46 4.64
C PRO A 155 -14.44 -25.02 5.26
N ALA A 156 -13.30 -25.57 4.80
CA ALA A 156 -11.98 -25.15 5.24
C ALA A 156 -11.66 -23.70 4.85
N PHE A 157 -12.02 -23.30 3.63
CA PHE A 157 -11.89 -21.92 3.16
C PHE A 157 -12.76 -21.00 4.02
N VAL A 158 -14.05 -21.29 4.14
CA VAL A 158 -15.00 -20.45 4.91
C VAL A 158 -14.55 -20.31 6.36
N ALA A 159 -14.14 -21.41 7.01
CA ALA A 159 -13.67 -21.38 8.39
C ALA A 159 -12.40 -20.53 8.54
N TYR A 160 -11.39 -20.73 7.69
CA TYR A 160 -10.13 -19.98 7.74
C TYR A 160 -10.34 -18.49 7.49
N PHE A 161 -11.03 -18.11 6.40
CA PHE A 161 -11.24 -16.70 6.06
C PHE A 161 -12.20 -16.00 7.03
N SER A 162 -13.17 -16.71 7.61
CA SER A 162 -14.02 -16.15 8.68
C SER A 162 -13.23 -15.92 9.96
N LEU A 163 -12.35 -16.85 10.35
CA LEU A 163 -11.49 -16.69 11.52
C LEU A 163 -10.47 -15.55 11.30
N LEU A 164 -9.81 -15.53 10.14
CA LEU A 164 -8.87 -14.47 9.77
C LEU A 164 -9.57 -13.11 9.73
N GLY A 165 -10.74 -13.02 9.09
CA GLY A 165 -11.54 -11.80 9.02
C GLY A 165 -11.97 -11.31 10.40
N THR A 166 -12.44 -12.22 11.27
CA THR A 166 -12.81 -11.88 12.64
C THR A 166 -11.61 -11.40 13.44
N ALA A 167 -10.47 -12.08 13.34
CA ALA A 167 -9.23 -11.67 14.01
C ALA A 167 -8.76 -10.29 13.52
N VAL A 168 -8.79 -10.04 12.21
CA VAL A 168 -8.45 -8.73 11.62
C VAL A 168 -9.38 -7.64 12.14
N VAL A 169 -10.70 -7.86 12.14
CA VAL A 169 -11.68 -6.89 12.64
C VAL A 169 -11.48 -6.60 14.13
N VAL A 170 -11.33 -7.64 14.96
CA VAL A 170 -11.10 -7.48 16.40
C VAL A 170 -9.80 -6.70 16.67
N CYS A 171 -8.70 -7.09 16.02
CA CYS A 171 -7.43 -6.40 16.16
C CYS A 171 -7.52 -4.95 15.64
N LEU A 172 -8.21 -4.69 14.54
CA LEU A 172 -8.45 -3.33 14.01
C LEU A 172 -9.26 -2.47 14.99
N LEU A 173 -10.31 -3.04 15.59
CA LEU A 173 -11.09 -2.35 16.61
C LEU A 173 -10.21 -1.97 17.80
N ILE A 174 -9.35 -2.89 18.26
CA ILE A 174 -8.39 -2.61 19.34
C ILE A 174 -7.42 -1.48 18.92
N THR A 175 -6.90 -1.52 17.69
CA THR A 175 -6.01 -0.48 17.16
C THR A 175 -6.70 0.89 17.07
N HIS A 176 -7.95 0.95 16.61
CA HIS A 176 -8.70 2.21 16.56
C HIS A 176 -9.06 2.74 17.95
N VAL A 177 -9.44 1.86 18.89
CA VAL A 177 -9.72 2.25 20.28
C VAL A 177 -8.45 2.76 20.96
N THR A 178 -7.30 2.13 20.71
CA THR A 178 -6.01 2.57 21.27
C THR A 178 -5.54 3.88 20.64
N GLU A 179 -5.69 4.10 19.33
CA GLU A 179 -5.45 5.38 18.65
C GLU A 179 -6.32 6.48 19.25
N TYR A 180 -7.61 6.23 19.41
CA TYR A 180 -8.55 7.19 19.98
C TYR A 180 -8.24 7.52 21.44
N SER A 181 -7.90 6.51 22.25
CA SER A 181 -7.50 6.68 23.65
C SER A 181 -6.21 7.48 23.77
N LEU A 182 -5.26 7.26 22.87
CA LEU A 182 -4.00 8.01 22.81
C LEU A 182 -4.25 9.46 22.42
N ALA A 183 -5.08 9.71 21.39
CA ALA A 183 -5.46 11.05 20.96
C ALA A 183 -6.13 11.84 22.09
N ARG A 184 -7.05 11.22 22.85
CA ARG A 184 -7.65 11.85 24.04
C ARG A 184 -6.61 12.18 25.11
N LYS A 185 -5.67 11.28 25.39
CA LYS A 185 -4.61 11.52 26.38
C LYS A 185 -3.70 12.69 25.97
N LEU A 186 -3.33 12.77 24.70
CA LEU A 186 -2.55 13.88 24.15
C LEU A 186 -3.30 15.22 24.25
N ALA A 187 -4.60 15.24 23.92
CA ALA A 187 -5.44 16.43 24.03
C ALA A 187 -5.65 16.88 25.50
N ALA A 188 -5.69 15.94 26.45
CA ALA A 188 -5.76 16.28 27.87
C ALA A 188 -4.44 16.85 28.43
N LEU A 189 -3.31 16.61 27.76
CA LEU A 189 -2.00 17.09 28.16
C LEU A 189 -1.64 18.46 27.54
N SER A 190 -2.36 18.92 26.50
CA SER A 190 -2.16 20.24 25.91
C SER A 190 -2.77 21.35 26.80
N PRO A 191 -1.96 22.28 27.34
CA PRO A 191 -2.38 23.24 28.35
C PRO A 191 -3.05 24.49 27.76
N GLU A 192 -4.11 24.35 26.97
CA GLU A 192 -4.80 25.50 26.35
C GLU A 192 -6.33 25.56 26.61
N SER A 193 -6.84 24.75 27.54
CA SER A 193 -8.28 24.72 27.90
C SER A 193 -8.64 25.53 29.16
N SER A 194 -7.75 26.37 29.71
CA SER A 194 -8.06 27.17 30.90
C SER A 194 -7.67 28.64 30.75
N VAL A 195 -8.31 29.36 29.83
CA VAL A 195 -8.47 30.80 29.97
C VAL A 195 -9.78 31.03 30.75
N PRO A 196 -9.75 31.54 31.99
CA PRO A 196 -10.99 31.86 32.71
C PRO A 196 -11.71 33.03 32.02
N PRO A 197 -13.05 33.09 32.04
CA PRO A 197 -13.75 34.28 31.59
C PRO A 197 -13.36 35.44 32.50
N SER A 198 -12.81 36.50 31.92
CA SER A 198 -12.51 37.74 32.64
C SER A 198 -13.79 38.26 33.32
N PRO A 199 -13.75 38.67 34.60
CA PRO A 199 -14.94 39.17 35.28
C PRO A 199 -15.37 40.52 34.70
N THR A 200 -16.67 40.67 34.53
CA THR A 200 -17.34 41.80 33.89
C THR A 200 -17.48 43.00 34.84
N ALA A 201 -17.29 44.22 34.30
CA ALA A 201 -17.87 45.53 34.68
C ALA A 201 -17.34 46.19 35.99
N GLN A 202 -17.22 47.50 36.19
CA GLN A 202 -17.81 48.76 35.67
C GLN A 202 -16.73 49.88 35.84
N THR A 203 -16.72 51.08 35.22
CA THR A 203 -17.56 52.25 35.57
C THR A 203 -17.29 53.43 34.61
N ALA A 204 -18.39 54.01 34.07
CA ALA A 204 -18.68 55.42 33.73
C ALA A 204 -17.64 56.38 33.11
N ASN A 205 -17.91 56.91 31.91
CA ASN A 205 -18.58 58.22 31.73
C ASN A 205 -18.88 58.57 30.23
N PRO A 206 -19.92 59.39 29.95
CA PRO A 206 -20.45 59.65 28.61
C PRO A 206 -19.93 60.97 28.01
N SER A 207 -19.98 61.12 26.67
CA SER A 207 -20.52 62.30 25.93
C SER A 207 -19.99 62.46 24.49
N SER A 208 -20.85 63.05 23.64
CA SER A 208 -20.70 63.51 22.24
C SER A 208 -20.90 62.45 21.14
N LEU A 209 -22.10 62.26 20.59
CA LEU A 209 -22.83 63.05 19.55
C LEU A 209 -22.01 63.28 18.27
N ILE A 210 -22.35 62.56 17.19
CA ILE A 210 -22.92 63.10 15.94
C ILE A 210 -23.43 61.95 15.05
N THR A 211 -24.54 62.27 14.38
CA THR A 211 -25.56 61.55 13.60
C THR A 211 -25.22 61.16 12.14
N GLY A 212 -25.92 60.13 11.63
CA GLY A 212 -26.20 59.83 10.20
C GLY A 212 -26.20 58.31 9.90
N VAL A 213 -27.32 57.54 9.96
CA VAL A 213 -28.39 57.33 8.93
C VAL A 213 -27.77 56.77 7.61
N THR A 214 -28.04 55.58 7.05
CA THR A 214 -29.22 54.66 6.96
C THR A 214 -28.76 53.26 6.50
N GLU A 215 -29.55 52.21 6.85
CA GLU A 215 -29.97 51.00 6.08
C GLU A 215 -28.98 50.35 5.07
N ASP A 216 -28.71 49.04 5.10
CA ASP A 216 -29.73 48.02 4.78
C ASP A 216 -29.41 46.60 5.28
N ILE A 217 -30.48 45.86 5.54
CA ILE A 217 -30.54 44.48 6.00
C ILE A 217 -30.68 43.55 4.78
N THR A 218 -29.76 42.59 4.59
CA THR A 218 -30.11 41.30 3.99
C THR A 218 -29.46 40.15 4.72
N THR A 219 -30.31 39.46 5.47
CA THR A 219 -30.17 38.13 6.06
C THR A 219 -30.09 37.02 5.02
N THR A 220 -29.16 36.06 5.17
CA THR A 220 -29.36 34.59 5.13
C THR A 220 -27.99 33.90 5.23
N GLU A 221 -27.58 33.46 6.42
CA GLU A 221 -27.79 32.13 7.01
C GLU A 221 -26.58 31.18 6.83
N ARG A 222 -25.98 30.81 7.99
CA ARG A 222 -25.45 29.47 8.36
C ARG A 222 -24.41 28.85 7.41
N THR A 223 -23.14 28.66 7.78
CA THR A 223 -22.63 28.00 9.00
C THR A 223 -21.12 28.26 9.17
N PRO A 224 -20.64 28.90 10.26
CA PRO A 224 -19.19 29.09 10.47
C PRO A 224 -18.55 27.99 11.33
N LEU A 225 -19.34 27.11 11.96
CA LEU A 225 -18.84 26.19 12.99
C LEU A 225 -18.10 24.94 12.45
N LEU A 226 -18.43 24.44 11.26
CA LEU A 226 -17.82 23.21 10.74
C LEU A 226 -16.40 23.41 10.18
N ASN A 227 -16.10 24.63 9.72
CA ASN A 227 -14.79 24.99 9.18
C ASN A 227 -13.81 25.39 10.27
N LEU A 228 -14.28 25.93 11.40
CA LEU A 228 -13.40 26.30 12.50
C LEU A 228 -12.85 25.07 13.23
N ASP A 229 -13.68 24.05 13.50
CA ASP A 229 -13.20 22.80 14.11
C ASP A 229 -12.20 22.05 13.23
N ARG A 230 -12.43 22.02 11.91
CA ARG A 230 -11.48 21.39 10.96
C ARG A 230 -10.19 22.19 10.85
N LYS A 231 -10.26 23.53 10.84
CA LYS A 231 -9.08 24.40 10.75
C LYS A 231 -8.29 24.42 12.05
N ILE A 232 -8.95 24.32 13.21
CA ILE A 232 -8.32 24.12 14.53
C ILE A 232 -7.73 22.72 14.64
N ALA A 233 -8.39 21.66 14.15
CA ALA A 233 -7.85 20.31 14.12
C ALA A 233 -6.61 20.18 13.21
N ILE A 234 -6.59 20.86 12.07
CA ILE A 234 -5.46 20.83 11.14
C ILE A 234 -4.32 21.75 11.60
N ALA A 235 -4.65 22.93 12.15
CA ALA A 235 -3.65 23.87 12.70
C ALA A 235 -3.02 23.34 13.99
N SER A 236 -3.76 22.64 14.86
CA SER A 236 -3.20 21.98 16.05
C SER A 236 -2.27 20.82 15.67
N VAL A 237 -2.59 20.06 14.62
CA VAL A 237 -1.72 18.97 14.12
C VAL A 237 -0.47 19.52 13.41
N ALA A 238 -0.59 20.60 12.65
CA ALA A 238 0.55 21.23 11.96
C ALA A 238 1.47 21.99 12.93
N SER A 239 0.93 22.72 13.91
CA SER A 239 1.70 23.43 14.93
C SER A 239 2.36 22.50 15.95
N SER A 240 1.82 21.29 16.15
CA SER A 240 2.41 20.30 17.06
C SER A 240 3.74 19.71 16.58
N ARG A 241 4.11 19.83 15.30
CA ARG A 241 5.38 19.28 14.76
C ARG A 241 6.62 20.12 15.09
N ASP A 242 6.47 21.44 15.26
CA ASP A 242 7.61 22.32 15.55
C ASP A 242 7.91 22.45 17.06
N TYR A 243 6.99 22.04 17.93
CA TYR A 243 7.18 22.02 19.40
C TYR A 243 7.37 20.62 20.01
N SER A 244 7.12 19.52 19.28
CA SER A 244 7.13 18.14 19.79
C SER A 244 8.52 17.57 20.16
N GLY A 245 9.60 18.31 19.93
CA GLY A 245 10.97 17.86 20.23
C GLY A 245 11.36 17.84 21.71
N ARG A 246 10.55 18.41 22.62
CA ARG A 246 10.88 18.46 24.05
C ARG A 246 9.73 17.90 24.90
N LEU A 247 9.93 16.68 25.40
CA LEU A 247 9.15 15.95 26.43
C LEU A 247 7.98 15.05 25.97
N GLU A 248 8.06 14.35 24.83
CA GLU A 248 7.21 13.14 24.68
C GLU A 248 7.72 12.03 25.59
N SER A 249 6.85 11.54 26.48
CA SER A 249 7.15 10.37 27.33
C SER A 249 7.44 9.14 26.46
N PRO A 250 8.46 8.32 26.77
CA PRO A 250 8.84 7.16 25.97
C PRO A 250 7.70 6.14 25.78
N SER A 251 6.70 6.13 26.68
CA SER A 251 5.51 5.31 26.53
C SER A 251 4.62 5.75 25.37
N ILE A 252 4.45 7.06 25.14
CA ILE A 252 3.63 7.62 24.05
C ILE A 252 4.25 7.26 22.70
N THR A 253 5.56 7.45 22.55
CA THR A 253 6.29 7.11 21.32
C THR A 253 6.20 5.60 21.02
N ARG A 254 6.37 4.74 22.03
CA ARG A 254 6.18 3.29 21.87
C ARG A 254 4.75 2.93 21.46
N THR A 255 3.74 3.54 22.06
CA THR A 255 2.34 3.30 21.68
C THR A 255 2.06 3.74 20.25
N ARG A 256 2.54 4.92 19.81
CA ARG A 256 2.40 5.37 18.42
C ARG A 256 3.04 4.38 17.43
N LEU A 257 4.26 3.92 17.75
CA LEU A 257 4.95 2.93 16.92
C LEU A 257 4.18 1.60 16.85
N LEU A 258 3.65 1.11 17.97
CA LEU A 258 2.81 -0.10 17.98
C LEU A 258 1.54 0.06 17.14
N ILE A 259 0.86 1.20 17.21
CA ILE A 259 -0.32 1.49 16.38
C ILE A 259 0.07 1.54 14.90
N ALA A 260 1.17 2.19 14.55
CA ALA A 260 1.66 2.29 13.18
C ALA A 260 2.01 0.92 12.58
N ILE A 261 2.72 0.09 13.34
CA ILE A 261 3.03 -1.30 12.96
C ILE A 261 1.75 -2.12 12.83
N SER A 262 0.77 -1.94 13.73
CA SER A 262 -0.52 -2.64 13.62
C SER A 262 -1.24 -2.28 12.32
N TYR A 263 -1.29 -1.00 11.95
CA TYR A 263 -1.86 -0.56 10.66
C TYR A 263 -1.09 -1.11 9.46
N ALA A 264 0.24 -1.18 9.54
CA ALA A 264 1.06 -1.82 8.52
C ALA A 264 0.72 -3.31 8.36
N SER A 265 0.53 -4.03 9.48
CA SER A 265 0.12 -5.44 9.48
C SER A 265 -1.23 -5.64 8.80
N PHE A 266 -2.24 -4.81 9.11
CA PHE A 266 -3.55 -4.92 8.48
C PHE A 266 -3.49 -4.59 6.99
N SER A 267 -2.76 -3.55 6.60
CA SER A 267 -2.52 -3.25 5.19
C SER A 267 -1.92 -4.46 4.47
N GLY A 268 -0.87 -5.08 5.02
CA GLY A 268 -0.25 -6.27 4.44
C GLY A 268 -1.20 -7.47 4.31
N ILE A 269 -1.98 -7.77 5.36
CA ILE A 269 -2.97 -8.87 5.32
C ILE A 269 -4.04 -8.59 4.25
N ILE A 270 -4.57 -7.36 4.21
CA ILE A 270 -5.54 -6.94 3.20
C ILE A 270 -4.93 -6.98 1.79
N SER A 271 -3.64 -6.66 1.62
CA SER A 271 -2.94 -6.85 0.35
C SER A 271 -2.85 -8.30 -0.08
N GLY A 272 -2.59 -9.22 0.86
CA GLY A 272 -2.64 -10.66 0.59
C GLY A 272 -4.02 -11.12 0.15
N MET A 273 -5.10 -10.57 0.73
CA MET A 273 -6.48 -10.79 0.27
C MET A 273 -6.70 -10.22 -1.12
N CYS A 274 -6.35 -8.95 -1.33
CA CYS A 274 -6.47 -8.26 -2.61
C CYS A 274 -5.82 -9.03 -3.76
N LEU A 275 -4.67 -9.68 -3.50
CA LEU A 275 -3.97 -10.49 -4.50
C LEU A 275 -4.77 -11.73 -4.94
N LEU A 276 -5.48 -12.42 -4.02
CA LEU A 276 -6.33 -13.54 -4.39
C LEU A 276 -7.48 -13.11 -5.31
N PHE A 277 -8.14 -12.01 -4.96
CA PHE A 277 -9.20 -11.44 -5.79
C PHE A 277 -8.67 -10.98 -7.15
N ALA A 278 -7.48 -10.37 -7.16
CA ALA A 278 -6.83 -9.98 -8.42
C ALA A 278 -6.52 -11.21 -9.28
N LYS A 279 -6.02 -12.30 -8.67
CA LYS A 279 -5.75 -13.58 -9.34
C LYS A 279 -7.00 -14.13 -10.01
N SER A 280 -8.08 -14.27 -9.25
CA SER A 280 -9.36 -14.75 -9.78
C SER A 280 -9.94 -13.81 -10.85
N GLY A 281 -9.85 -12.50 -10.65
CA GLY A 281 -10.31 -11.52 -11.62
C GLY A 281 -9.54 -11.57 -12.95
N VAL A 282 -8.22 -11.76 -12.90
CA VAL A 282 -7.36 -11.91 -14.09
C VAL A 282 -7.66 -13.22 -14.82
N GLU A 283 -7.96 -14.31 -14.12
CA GLU A 283 -8.37 -15.58 -14.76
C GLU A 283 -9.70 -15.42 -15.53
N LEU A 284 -10.69 -14.77 -14.94
CA LEU A 284 -11.97 -14.48 -15.60
C LEU A 284 -11.81 -13.54 -16.79
N LEU A 285 -10.94 -12.54 -16.67
CA LEU A 285 -10.58 -11.64 -17.77
C LEU A 285 -9.94 -12.41 -18.92
N LEU A 286 -9.02 -13.33 -18.62
CA LEU A 286 -8.33 -14.14 -19.63
C LEU A 286 -9.30 -15.07 -20.36
N LEU A 287 -10.24 -15.71 -19.65
CA LEU A 287 -11.30 -16.51 -20.27
C LEU A 287 -12.20 -15.66 -21.18
N THR A 288 -12.52 -14.45 -20.74
CA THR A 288 -13.33 -13.51 -21.53
C THR A 288 -12.62 -13.09 -22.82
N VAL A 289 -11.33 -12.78 -22.76
CA VAL A 289 -10.51 -12.46 -23.95
C VAL A 289 -10.37 -13.67 -24.88
N ARG A 290 -10.39 -14.90 -24.34
CA ARG A 290 -10.38 -16.16 -25.11
C ARG A 290 -11.75 -16.52 -25.73
N GLY A 291 -12.78 -15.70 -25.51
CA GLY A 291 -14.11 -15.86 -26.13
C GLY A 291 -15.19 -16.45 -25.21
N GLN A 292 -14.86 -16.82 -23.97
CA GLN A 292 -15.83 -17.29 -22.97
C GLN A 292 -16.08 -16.19 -21.93
N ASN A 293 -16.97 -15.24 -22.25
CA ASN A 293 -17.25 -14.10 -21.39
C ASN A 293 -17.92 -14.52 -20.06
N GLN A 294 -17.23 -14.31 -18.94
CA GLN A 294 -17.72 -14.62 -17.59
C GLN A 294 -18.39 -13.42 -16.91
N PHE A 295 -18.33 -12.21 -17.50
CA PHE A 295 -18.87 -10.97 -16.90
C PHE A 295 -20.37 -10.78 -17.09
N TRP A 296 -21.06 -11.71 -17.73
CA TRP A 296 -22.52 -11.73 -17.73
C TRP A 296 -23.10 -12.08 -16.34
N ARG A 297 -22.32 -12.82 -15.55
CA ARG A 297 -22.69 -13.27 -14.21
C ARG A 297 -22.40 -12.17 -13.19
N TRP A 298 -23.35 -11.93 -12.27
CA TRP A 298 -23.22 -10.87 -11.25
C TRP A 298 -22.11 -11.18 -10.23
N GLU A 299 -21.78 -12.46 -10.05
CA GLU A 299 -20.72 -12.94 -9.17
C GLU A 299 -19.34 -12.38 -9.58
N SER A 300 -19.07 -12.27 -10.89
CA SER A 300 -17.87 -11.63 -11.42
C SER A 300 -17.76 -10.16 -11.03
N TRP A 301 -18.89 -9.44 -11.00
CA TRP A 301 -18.95 -8.03 -10.59
C TRP A 301 -18.79 -7.88 -9.08
N MET A 302 -19.33 -8.80 -8.29
CA MET A 302 -19.09 -8.84 -6.84
C MET A 302 -17.59 -9.04 -6.53
N LEU A 303 -16.91 -9.90 -7.28
CA LEU A 303 -15.47 -10.13 -7.16
C LEU A 303 -14.67 -8.85 -7.49
N LEU A 304 -15.03 -8.15 -8.57
CA LEU A 304 -14.39 -6.88 -8.93
C LEU A 304 -14.65 -5.79 -7.89
N PHE A 305 -15.87 -5.70 -7.36
CA PHE A 305 -16.21 -4.78 -6.29
C PHE A 305 -15.38 -5.05 -5.03
N ALA A 306 -15.28 -6.32 -4.61
CA ALA A 306 -14.46 -6.72 -3.47
C ALA A 306 -12.97 -6.41 -3.69
N LEU A 307 -12.45 -6.62 -4.91
CA LEU A 307 -11.09 -6.22 -5.30
C LEU A 307 -10.87 -4.72 -5.08
N CYS A 308 -11.79 -3.86 -5.55
CA CYS A 308 -11.69 -2.42 -5.34
C CYS A 308 -11.73 -2.03 -3.85
N VAL A 309 -12.63 -2.64 -3.06
CA VAL A 309 -12.72 -2.38 -1.61
C VAL A 309 -11.41 -2.74 -0.91
N PHE A 310 -10.86 -3.93 -1.14
CA PHE A 310 -9.59 -4.33 -0.54
C PHE A 310 -8.42 -3.47 -1.03
N ALA A 311 -8.40 -3.07 -2.30
CA ALA A 311 -7.38 -2.19 -2.86
C ALA A 311 -7.39 -0.79 -2.23
N LEU A 312 -8.56 -0.24 -1.91
CA LEU A 312 -8.69 1.04 -1.21
C LEU A 312 -8.36 0.91 0.27
N LEU A 313 -8.85 -0.14 0.94
CA LEU A 313 -8.59 -0.37 2.36
C LEU A 313 -7.10 -0.60 2.65
N GLN A 314 -6.40 -1.41 1.85
CA GLN A 314 -4.95 -1.62 2.03
C GLN A 314 -4.17 -0.31 1.93
N LEU A 315 -4.58 0.60 1.04
CA LEU A 315 -3.92 1.89 0.83
C LEU A 315 -4.23 2.85 1.97
N TRP A 316 -5.49 2.87 2.43
CA TRP A 316 -5.92 3.70 3.56
C TRP A 316 -5.19 3.33 4.85
N TYR A 317 -5.10 2.04 5.18
CA TYR A 317 -4.39 1.57 6.38
C TYR A 317 -2.88 1.79 6.27
N LEU A 318 -2.28 1.61 5.08
CA LEU A 318 -0.87 1.92 4.89
C LEU A 318 -0.58 3.41 5.14
N HIS A 319 -1.41 4.29 4.57
CA HIS A 319 -1.30 5.72 4.77
C HIS A 319 -1.46 6.09 6.26
N LYS A 320 -2.42 5.50 6.97
CA LYS A 320 -2.59 5.67 8.43
C LYS A 320 -1.33 5.28 9.20
N GLY A 321 -0.67 4.17 8.84
CA GLY A 321 0.61 3.78 9.43
C GLY A 321 1.71 4.80 9.18
N LEU A 322 1.83 5.30 7.95
CA LEU A 322 2.84 6.28 7.53
C LEU A 322 2.68 7.66 8.17
N VAL A 323 1.46 8.02 8.56
CA VAL A 323 1.22 9.27 9.32
C VAL A 323 1.75 9.15 10.77
N LEU A 324 1.79 7.94 11.32
CA LEU A 324 2.13 7.68 12.72
C LEU A 324 3.59 7.28 12.96
N ALA A 325 4.25 6.66 11.98
CA ALA A 325 5.65 6.26 12.07
C ALA A 325 6.36 6.34 10.72
N ASP A 326 7.69 6.27 10.78
CA ASP A 326 8.56 6.43 9.62
C ASP A 326 8.32 5.33 8.55
N PRO A 327 8.27 5.68 7.25
CA PRO A 327 8.18 4.72 6.13
C PRO A 327 9.25 3.61 6.17
N THR A 328 10.43 3.87 6.74
CA THR A 328 11.53 2.90 6.91
C THR A 328 11.21 1.78 7.88
N LEU A 329 10.12 1.87 8.65
CA LEU A 329 9.63 0.78 9.49
C LEU A 329 8.27 0.27 9.01
N VAL A 330 7.39 1.19 8.58
CA VAL A 330 6.02 0.87 8.17
C VAL A 330 5.99 0.08 6.85
N CYS A 331 6.68 0.54 5.81
CA CYS A 331 6.66 -0.12 4.49
C CYS A 331 7.22 -1.55 4.52
N PRO A 332 8.38 -1.83 5.15
CA PRO A 332 8.89 -3.18 5.30
C PRO A 332 7.97 -4.06 6.13
N SER A 333 7.38 -3.54 7.21
CA SER A 333 6.43 -4.29 8.03
C SER A 333 5.22 -4.73 7.20
N ALA A 334 4.58 -3.80 6.48
CA ALA A 334 3.48 -4.11 5.58
C ALA A 334 3.88 -5.14 4.51
N PHE A 335 5.09 -5.02 3.96
CA PHE A 335 5.63 -5.97 2.99
C PHE A 335 5.81 -7.38 3.59
N CYS A 336 6.25 -7.49 4.84
CA CYS A 336 6.38 -8.77 5.53
C CYS A 336 5.02 -9.44 5.73
N PHE A 337 4.03 -8.70 6.22
CA PHE A 337 2.67 -9.22 6.42
C PHE A 337 1.99 -9.54 5.10
N TYR A 338 2.25 -8.78 4.04
CA TYR A 338 1.82 -9.10 2.67
C TYR A 338 2.35 -10.47 2.24
N ASN A 339 3.67 -10.69 2.29
CA ASN A 339 4.26 -11.95 1.85
C ASN A 339 3.76 -13.15 2.64
N LEU A 340 3.66 -13.00 3.96
CA LEU A 340 3.13 -14.06 4.83
C LEU A 340 1.66 -14.35 4.48
N SER A 341 0.82 -13.31 4.44
CA SER A 341 -0.61 -13.47 4.20
C SER A 341 -0.90 -14.01 2.81
N SER A 342 -0.24 -13.52 1.76
CA SER A 342 -0.50 -13.96 0.38
C SER A 342 -0.16 -15.44 0.17
N ILE A 343 0.93 -15.93 0.78
CA ILE A 343 1.32 -17.34 0.66
C ILE A 343 0.31 -18.21 1.40
N VAL A 344 -0.02 -17.90 2.66
CA VAL A 344 -1.00 -18.69 3.42
C VAL A 344 -2.37 -18.65 2.75
N ASN A 345 -2.84 -17.46 2.35
CA ASN A 345 -4.11 -17.28 1.66
C ASN A 345 -4.15 -18.08 0.35
N GLY A 346 -3.08 -18.04 -0.46
CA GLY A 346 -2.96 -18.84 -1.68
C GLY A 346 -3.07 -20.34 -1.42
N LEU A 347 -2.31 -20.84 -0.44
CA LEU A 347 -2.33 -22.27 -0.08
C LEU A 347 -3.71 -22.74 0.40
N VAL A 348 -4.40 -21.95 1.23
CA VAL A 348 -5.76 -22.26 1.71
C VAL A 348 -6.75 -22.21 0.54
N TYR A 349 -6.70 -21.14 -0.25
CA TYR A 349 -7.63 -20.87 -1.35
C TYR A 349 -7.61 -21.98 -2.40
N PHE A 350 -6.41 -22.36 -2.87
CA PHE A 350 -6.24 -23.33 -3.95
C PHE A 350 -6.19 -24.79 -3.47
N ASP A 351 -6.48 -25.06 -2.20
CA ASP A 351 -6.42 -26.39 -1.57
C ASP A 351 -5.06 -27.09 -1.63
N GLN A 352 -3.97 -26.34 -1.61
CA GLN A 352 -2.66 -26.90 -1.91
C GLN A 352 -1.99 -27.57 -0.69
N PHE A 353 -2.53 -27.40 0.52
CA PHE A 353 -1.96 -28.01 1.73
C PHE A 353 -1.87 -29.52 1.67
N ALA A 354 -2.85 -30.19 1.03
CA ALA A 354 -2.86 -31.64 0.91
C ALA A 354 -1.94 -32.16 -0.20
N LEU A 355 -1.60 -31.32 -1.19
CA LEU A 355 -0.76 -31.69 -2.32
C LEU A 355 0.74 -31.49 -2.04
N ILE A 356 1.09 -30.59 -1.11
CA ILE A 356 2.48 -30.27 -0.78
C ILE A 356 2.97 -31.17 0.37
N SER A 357 4.14 -31.80 0.18
CA SER A 357 4.82 -32.52 1.26
C SER A 357 5.12 -31.58 2.44
N PRO A 358 4.92 -32.00 3.71
CA PRO A 358 5.21 -31.17 4.88
C PRO A 358 6.64 -30.62 4.90
N LEU A 359 7.60 -31.33 4.31
CA LEU A 359 8.97 -30.86 4.17
C LEU A 359 9.07 -29.64 3.25
N HIS A 360 8.42 -29.68 2.08
CA HIS A 360 8.39 -28.54 1.15
C HIS A 360 7.70 -27.33 1.79
N LEU A 361 6.62 -27.56 2.55
CA LEU A 361 5.96 -26.49 3.32
C LEU A 361 6.90 -25.89 4.38
N GLY A 362 7.67 -26.73 5.08
CA GLY A 362 8.71 -26.29 6.01
C GLY A 362 9.80 -25.45 5.32
N LEU A 363 10.27 -25.88 4.15
CA LEU A 363 11.25 -25.15 3.34
C LEU A 363 10.70 -23.80 2.84
N VAL A 364 9.44 -23.73 2.43
CA VAL A 364 8.76 -22.47 2.08
C VAL A 364 8.70 -21.54 3.30
N ALA A 365 8.34 -22.06 4.48
CA ALA A 365 8.31 -21.27 5.71
C ALA A 365 9.70 -20.72 6.09
N VAL A 366 10.75 -21.53 5.96
CA VAL A 366 12.14 -21.06 6.12
C VAL A 366 12.47 -19.97 5.10
N GLY A 367 12.05 -20.13 3.84
CA GLY A 367 12.26 -19.15 2.79
C GLY A 367 11.61 -17.81 3.08
N ILE A 368 10.39 -17.82 3.62
CA ILE A 368 9.69 -16.62 4.10
C ILE A 368 10.53 -15.95 5.19
N ILE A 369 10.93 -16.68 6.24
CA ILE A 369 11.72 -16.11 7.35
C ILE A 369 13.00 -15.44 6.82
N ILE A 370 13.74 -16.13 5.95
CA ILE A 370 14.97 -15.60 5.35
C ILE A 370 14.68 -14.32 4.56
N LEU A 371 13.63 -14.32 3.73
CA LEU A 371 13.22 -13.15 2.95
C LEU A 371 12.85 -11.98 3.86
N LEU A 372 12.07 -12.21 4.92
CA LEU A 372 11.66 -11.18 5.88
C LEU A 372 12.86 -10.57 6.61
N VAL A 373 13.81 -11.40 7.03
CA VAL A 373 15.07 -10.93 7.64
C VAL A 373 15.84 -10.05 6.66
N GLY A 374 15.92 -10.45 5.39
CA GLY A 374 16.58 -9.65 4.35
C GLY A 374 15.94 -8.28 4.16
N VAL A 375 14.60 -8.22 4.07
CA VAL A 375 13.84 -6.96 3.96
C VAL A 375 14.08 -6.07 5.18
N TRP A 376 14.10 -6.64 6.39
CA TRP A 376 14.40 -5.89 7.60
C TRP A 376 15.81 -5.29 7.55
N VAL A 377 16.83 -6.08 7.23
CA VAL A 377 18.24 -5.62 7.16
C VAL A 377 18.37 -4.47 6.16
N VAL A 378 17.76 -4.58 4.98
CA VAL A 378 17.77 -3.50 3.97
C VAL A 378 17.10 -2.25 4.51
N SER A 379 16.00 -2.39 5.25
CA SER A 379 15.25 -1.22 5.70
C SER A 379 15.93 -0.41 6.81
N ILE A 380 16.61 -1.06 7.75
CA ILE A 380 17.39 -0.35 8.77
C ILE A 380 18.44 0.53 8.10
N GLN A 381 19.09 0.03 7.05
CA GLN A 381 20.12 0.79 6.34
C GLN A 381 19.53 1.94 5.53
N ALA A 382 18.33 1.77 4.96
CA ALA A 382 17.62 2.82 4.24
C ALA A 382 17.23 4.00 5.15
N GLY A 383 17.00 3.77 6.45
CA GLY A 383 16.77 4.83 7.44
C GLY A 383 17.98 5.70 7.79
N GLY A 384 19.20 5.30 7.39
CA GLY A 384 20.43 6.06 7.63
C GLY A 384 20.76 7.10 6.55
N GLY A 385 20.02 7.13 5.44
CA GLY A 385 20.28 8.00 4.30
C GLY A 385 19.01 8.35 3.57
N GLY A 386 18.29 9.33 4.10
CA GLY A 386 17.32 10.18 3.37
C GLY A 386 16.53 9.49 2.28
N VAL A 387 15.81 8.41 2.59
CA VAL A 387 14.65 8.06 1.78
C VAL A 387 13.50 8.92 2.27
N ASP A 388 13.53 10.20 1.91
CA ASP A 388 12.37 11.08 2.00
C ASP A 388 11.31 10.52 1.05
N VAL A 389 10.49 9.60 1.57
CA VAL A 389 9.19 9.25 1.02
C VAL A 389 8.21 10.38 1.39
N ASP A 390 8.58 11.63 1.11
CA ASP A 390 7.69 12.80 1.11
C ASP A 390 6.72 12.73 -0.10
N ARG A 391 6.53 11.54 -0.67
CA ARG A 391 5.75 11.24 -1.87
C ARG A 391 4.24 11.15 -1.63
N TRP A 392 3.79 11.42 -0.41
CA TRP A 392 2.38 11.41 -0.03
C TRP A 392 1.93 12.69 0.71
N LYS A 393 2.70 13.78 0.62
CA LYS A 393 2.10 15.11 0.81
C LYS A 393 1.44 15.51 -0.49
N GLU A 394 0.22 15.04 -0.71
CA GLU A 394 -0.67 15.76 -1.63
C GLU A 394 -0.78 17.19 -1.12
N GLY A 395 -0.49 18.12 -2.02
CA GLY A 395 -0.61 19.54 -1.76
C GLY A 395 -2.05 19.85 -1.36
N GLY A 396 -2.23 20.40 -0.17
CA GLY A 396 -3.34 21.30 0.06
C GLY A 396 -3.13 22.51 -0.84
N GLU A 397 -3.71 22.46 -2.04
CA GLU A 397 -3.97 23.65 -2.84
C GLU A 397 -4.78 24.61 -1.96
N SER A 398 -4.09 25.58 -1.37
CA SER A 398 -4.73 26.85 -1.08
C SER A 398 -4.85 27.53 -2.43
N LEU A 399 -6.06 27.53 -2.97
CA LEU A 399 -6.49 28.50 -3.96
C LEU A 399 -6.19 29.88 -3.35
N SER A 400 -5.10 30.50 -3.81
CA SER A 400 -5.00 31.94 -3.80
C SER A 400 -5.94 32.40 -4.90
N ASP A 401 -7.10 32.90 -4.49
CA ASP A 401 -7.90 33.78 -5.33
C ASP A 401 -7.03 35.01 -5.62
N ASP A 402 -6.43 35.03 -6.81
CA ASP A 402 -6.00 36.28 -7.44
C ASP A 402 -7.27 36.90 -8.04
N GLU A 403 -7.82 37.91 -7.37
CA GLU A 403 -8.60 38.98 -8.01
C GLU A 403 -7.99 40.33 -7.59
N ASP A 404 -7.53 41.05 -8.62
CA ASP A 404 -7.34 42.49 -8.77
C ASP A 404 -6.35 43.25 -7.87
N THR A 405 -5.17 43.54 -8.44
CA THR A 405 -4.78 44.92 -8.84
C THR A 405 -3.70 44.94 -9.93
#